data_AF-A0A2H5VEV2-F1
#
_entry.id   AF-A0A2H5VEV2-F1
#
_cell.length_a   1.000
_cell.length_b   1.000
_cell.length_c   1.000
_cell.angle_alpha   90.00
_cell.angle_beta   90.00
_cell.angle_gamma   90.00
#
_symmetry.space_group_name_H-M   'P 1'
#
loop_
_entity.id
_entity.type
_entity.pdbx_description
1 polymer ?
#
loop_
_entity_poly.entity_id
_entity_poly.type
_entity_poly.pdbx_seq_one_letter_code
_entity_poly.pdbx_strand_id
1 'polypeptide(L)'
;MNPLKEEVVLEQGSFYIIKDNGDYWILEDKTKRGLNVLKVEDREGIKEEKGRIYDSQGKGYWVTIRWYFPKSLNYQEVKRRAHEMEERYRKIREETCPG
;
A
#
# COMPACT_ATOMS: atom_id res chain seq x y z
N MET A 1 12.14 -17.02 -15.31
CA MET A 1 12.14 -15.90 -14.35
C MET A 1 11.68 -14.66 -15.09
N ASN A 2 10.51 -14.11 -14.74
CA ASN A 2 10.16 -12.79 -15.22
C ASN A 2 11.11 -11.82 -14.50
N PRO A 3 11.94 -11.02 -15.19
CA PRO A 3 12.73 -10.01 -14.49
C PRO A 3 11.75 -9.14 -13.70
N LEU A 4 12.05 -8.91 -12.42
CA LEU A 4 11.26 -7.98 -11.61
C LEU A 4 11.21 -6.66 -12.38
N LYS A 5 10.04 -6.30 -12.90
CA LYS A 5 9.89 -5.07 -13.67
C LYS A 5 10.30 -3.91 -12.78
N GLU A 6 11.04 -2.97 -13.35
CA GLU A 6 11.47 -1.77 -12.65
C GLU A 6 10.24 -0.99 -12.16
N GLU A 7 10.16 -0.74 -10.85
CA GLU A 7 9.11 0.07 -10.26
C GLU A 7 9.58 1.53 -10.20
N VAL A 8 8.98 2.39 -11.02
CA VAL A 8 9.25 3.83 -11.03
C VAL A 8 8.33 4.54 -10.05
N VAL A 9 8.89 5.29 -9.11
CA VAL A 9 8.09 6.12 -8.20
C VAL A 9 7.48 7.29 -8.97
N LEU A 10 6.15 7.38 -8.96
CA LEU A 10 5.40 8.47 -9.60
C LEU A 10 5.05 9.57 -8.61
N GLU A 11 4.65 9.19 -7.39
CA GLU A 11 4.20 10.10 -6.35
C GLU A 11 4.49 9.51 -4.98
N GLN A 12 4.73 10.37 -3.99
CA GLN A 12 4.96 9.92 -2.62
C GLN A 12 4.37 10.93 -1.62
N GLY A 13 3.57 10.41 -0.68
CA GLY A 13 3.11 11.13 0.50
C GLY A 13 3.90 10.77 1.76
N SER A 14 3.42 11.22 2.91
CA SER A 14 4.00 10.82 4.20
C SER A 14 3.75 9.33 4.45
N PHE A 15 2.54 8.87 4.12
CA PHE A 15 2.05 7.53 4.47
C PHE A 15 1.90 6.58 3.28
N TYR A 16 2.13 7.04 2.05
CA TYR A 16 2.05 6.19 0.85
C TYR A 16 3.16 6.44 -0.17
N ILE A 17 3.34 5.49 -1.10
CA ILE A 17 4.07 5.66 -2.36
C ILE A 17 3.19 5.15 -3.50
N ILE A 18 3.09 5.89 -4.60
CA ILE A 18 2.52 5.40 -5.86
C ILE A 18 3.66 5.11 -6.84
N LYS A 19 3.66 3.90 -7.41
CA LYS A 19 4.67 3.45 -8.38
C LYS A 19 4.03 2.94 -9.66
N ASP A 20 4.83 2.85 -10.70
CA ASP A 20 4.51 2.26 -11.98
C ASP A 20 5.50 1.13 -12.30
N ASN A 21 5.00 -0.06 -12.62
CA ASN A 21 5.84 -1.16 -13.10
C ASN A 21 5.52 -1.59 -14.55
N GLY A 22 4.80 -0.76 -15.29
CA GLY A 22 4.33 -1.01 -16.66
C GLY A 22 2.97 -1.73 -16.71
N ASP A 23 2.73 -2.73 -15.86
CA ASP A 23 1.49 -3.52 -15.88
C ASP A 23 0.44 -3.02 -14.89
N TYR A 24 0.88 -2.40 -13.81
CA TYR A 24 0.06 -1.97 -12.69
C TYR A 24 0.46 -0.58 -12.19
N TRP A 25 -0.52 0.16 -11.68
CA TRP A 25 -0.27 1.20 -10.70
C TRP A 25 -0.17 0.55 -9.33
N ILE A 26 0.90 0.82 -8.60
CA ILE A 26 1.13 0.21 -7.29
C ILE A 26 0.96 1.29 -6.23
N LEU A 27 0.00 1.13 -5.32
CA LEU A 27 -0.09 1.92 -4.09
C LEU A 27 0.54 1.13 -2.95
N GLU A 28 1.59 1.67 -2.33
CA GLU A 28 2.30 1.07 -1.20
C GLU A 28 2.00 1.86 0.09
N ASP A 29 1.60 1.16 1.16
CA ASP A 29 1.37 1.73 2.49
C ASP A 29 2.70 1.80 3.28
N LYS A 30 3.21 3.02 3.50
CA LYS A 30 4.46 3.28 4.24
C LYS A 30 4.30 3.14 5.76
N THR A 31 3.08 3.06 6.27
CA THR A 31 2.83 2.85 7.71
C THR A 31 3.10 1.42 8.15
N LYS A 32 3.26 0.50 7.18
CA LYS A 32 3.41 -0.94 7.39
C LYS A 32 4.80 -1.45 7.01
N ARG A 33 5.84 -0.66 7.28
CA ARG A 33 7.24 -1.03 6.99
C ARG A 33 7.73 -2.18 7.86
N GLY A 34 8.62 -3.01 7.32
CA GLY A 34 9.29 -4.08 8.05
C GLY A 34 8.46 -5.35 8.28
N LEU A 35 7.37 -5.53 7.53
CA LEU A 35 6.53 -6.72 7.64
C LEU A 35 7.04 -7.88 6.79
N ASN A 36 6.79 -9.09 7.26
CA ASN A 36 7.02 -10.30 6.47
C ASN A 36 5.92 -10.42 5.41
N VAL A 37 6.31 -10.25 4.15
CA VAL A 37 5.43 -10.40 2.98
C VAL A 37 5.24 -11.88 2.69
N LEU A 38 3.99 -12.33 2.62
CA LEU A 38 3.72 -13.76 2.51
C LEU A 38 2.59 -14.11 1.55
N LYS A 39 1.76 -13.17 1.09
CA LYS A 39 0.64 -13.51 0.19
C LYS A 39 0.23 -12.37 -0.72
N VAL A 40 0.10 -12.68 -2.02
CA VAL A 40 -0.64 -11.85 -2.97
C VAL A 40 -2.02 -12.48 -3.18
N GLU A 41 -3.08 -11.70 -2.95
CA GLU A 41 -4.47 -12.13 -3.15
C GLU A 41 -5.11 -11.29 -4.26
N ASP A 42 -6.05 -11.86 -5.01
CA ASP A 42 -6.87 -11.11 -5.97
C ASP A 42 -8.20 -10.77 -5.29
N ARG A 43 -8.55 -9.50 -5.23
CA ARG A 43 -9.86 -9.02 -4.76
C ARG A 43 -10.41 -8.04 -5.77
N GLU A 44 -11.58 -8.36 -6.30
CA GLU A 44 -12.33 -7.46 -7.20
C GLU A 44 -11.49 -6.98 -8.41
N GLY A 45 -10.56 -7.81 -8.93
CA GLY A 45 -9.69 -7.48 -10.06
C GLY A 45 -8.49 -6.59 -9.70
N ILE A 46 -8.29 -6.33 -8.40
CA ILE A 46 -7.12 -5.65 -7.86
C ILE A 46 -6.31 -6.69 -7.09
N LYS A 47 -5.02 -6.81 -7.42
CA LYS A 47 -4.13 -7.69 -6.63
C LYS A 47 -3.68 -6.93 -5.39
N GLU A 48 -3.65 -7.63 -4.26
CA GLU A 48 -3.25 -7.12 -2.96
C GLU A 48 -2.08 -7.93 -2.44
N GLU A 49 -0.96 -7.29 -2.16
CA GLU A 49 0.13 -7.92 -1.40
C GLU A 49 -0.11 -7.67 0.09
N LYS A 50 -0.02 -8.73 0.88
CA LYS A 50 -0.25 -8.74 2.32
C LYS A 50 1.03 -9.01 3.09
N GLY A 51 1.24 -8.18 4.11
CA GLY A 51 2.25 -8.35 5.14
C GLY A 51 1.63 -8.86 6.44
N ARG A 52 2.45 -9.50 7.28
CA ARG A 52 2.04 -9.94 8.61
C ARG A 52 2.54 -8.98 9.69
N ILE A 53 1.63 -8.37 10.44
CA ILE A 53 1.91 -7.61 11.68
C ILE A 53 1.69 -8.51 12.90
N TYR A 54 2.37 -8.23 14.01
CA TYR A 54 2.12 -8.90 15.29
C TYR A 54 1.67 -7.87 16.33
N ASP A 55 0.67 -8.23 17.13
CA ASP A 55 0.29 -7.43 18.30
C ASP A 55 1.23 -7.67 19.50
N SER A 56 0.97 -6.97 20.61
CA SER A 56 1.76 -7.08 21.85
C SER A 56 1.71 -8.47 22.50
N GLN A 57 0.76 -9.33 22.11
CA GLN A 57 0.66 -10.72 22.57
C GLN A 57 1.29 -11.71 21.57
N GLY A 58 1.92 -11.22 20.51
CA GLY A 58 2.54 -12.03 19.47
C GLY A 58 1.54 -12.67 18.50
N LYS A 59 0.26 -12.26 18.50
CA LYS A 59 -0.72 -12.75 17.54
C LYS A 59 -0.54 -12.03 16.21
N GLY A 60 -0.36 -12.82 15.15
CA GLY A 60 -0.13 -12.32 13.80
C GLY A 60 -1.43 -11.98 13.06
N TYR A 61 -1.51 -10.79 12.48
CA TYR A 61 -2.60 -10.34 11.60
C TYR A 61 -2.08 -10.08 10.19
N TRP A 62 -2.90 -10.42 9.21
CA TRP A 62 -2.66 -10.12 7.81
C TRP A 62 -3.20 -8.74 7.47
N VAL A 63 -2.35 -7.87 6.95
CA VAL A 63 -2.72 -6.54 6.49
C VAL A 63 -2.25 -6.33 5.07
N THR A 64 -3.06 -5.63 4.27
CA THR A 64 -2.65 -5.24 2.93
C THR A 64 -1.58 -4.15 3.02
N ILE A 65 -0.48 -4.34 2.28
CA ILE A 65 0.67 -3.42 2.25
C ILE A 65 0.88 -2.81 0.86
N ARG A 66 0.45 -3.50 -0.20
CA ARG A 66 0.40 -2.95 -1.54
C ARG A 66 -0.87 -3.34 -2.27
N TRP A 67 -1.38 -2.42 -3.08
CA TRP A 67 -2.45 -2.66 -4.04
C TRP A 67 -1.90 -2.47 -5.44
N TYR A 68 -2.18 -3.42 -6.33
CA TYR A 68 -1.80 -3.42 -7.74
C TYR A 68 -3.05 -3.21 -8.56
N PHE A 69 -3.25 -1.97 -9.01
CA PHE A 69 -4.37 -1.59 -9.85
C PHE A 69 -4.00 -1.82 -11.32
N PRO A 70 -4.79 -2.57 -12.10
CA PRO A 70 -4.51 -2.75 -13.51
C PRO A 70 -4.56 -1.41 -14.26
N LYS A 71 -3.79 -1.27 -15.34
CA LYS A 71 -3.76 -0.06 -16.18
C LYS A 71 -5.09 0.29 -16.85
N SER A 72 -6.05 -0.64 -16.88
CA SER A 72 -7.42 -0.35 -17.28
C SER A 72 -8.12 0.63 -16.32
N LEU A 73 -7.64 0.76 -15.08
CA LEU A 73 -8.10 1.77 -14.14
C LEU A 73 -7.35 3.10 -14.31
N ASN A 74 -8.10 4.19 -14.15
CA ASN A 74 -7.56 5.55 -14.24
C ASN A 74 -6.61 5.83 -13.05
N TYR A 75 -5.44 6.38 -13.34
CA TYR A 75 -4.47 6.84 -12.34
C TYR A 75 -5.07 7.80 -11.30
N GLN A 76 -6.05 8.64 -11.68
CA GLN A 76 -6.73 9.54 -10.75
C GLN A 76 -7.47 8.80 -9.62
N GLU A 77 -7.98 7.60 -9.89
CA GLU A 77 -8.63 6.78 -8.86
C GLU A 77 -7.61 6.23 -7.85
N VAL A 78 -6.42 5.86 -8.34
CA VAL A 78 -5.31 5.43 -7.48
C VAL A 78 -4.85 6.58 -6.58
N LYS A 79 -4.72 7.78 -7.15
CA LYS A 79 -4.42 9.00 -6.39
C LYS A 79 -5.48 9.30 -5.33
N ARG A 80 -6.77 9.20 -5.68
CA ARG A 80 -7.88 9.44 -4.74
C ARG A 80 -7.73 8.56 -3.50
N ARG A 81 -7.49 7.25 -3.69
CA ARG A 81 -7.24 6.31 -2.59
C ARG A 81 -5.98 6.63 -1.79
N ALA A 82 -4.92 7.08 -2.46
CA ALA A 82 -3.69 7.49 -1.79
C ALA A 82 -3.90 8.72 -0.89
N HIS A 83 -4.67 9.72 -1.37
CA HIS A 83 -5.03 10.90 -0.57
C HIS A 83 -5.92 10.55 0.61
N GLU A 84 -6.89 9.65 0.45
CA GLU A 84 -7.71 9.15 1.57
C GLU A 84 -6.84 8.48 2.64
N MET A 85 -5.84 7.69 2.24
CA MET A 85 -4.87 7.09 3.15
C MET A 85 -4.07 8.14 3.90
N GLU A 86 -3.56 9.15 3.18
CA GLU A 86 -2.80 10.26 3.78
C GLU A 86 -3.63 11.00 4.82
N GLU A 87 -4.87 11.37 4.48
CA GLU A 87 -5.76 12.10 5.39
C GLU A 87 -6.11 11.25 6.63
N ARG A 88 -6.43 9.97 6.43
CA ARG A 88 -6.76 9.06 7.53
C ARG A 88 -5.61 8.92 8.51
N TYR A 89 -4.41 8.63 8.03
CA TYR A 89 -3.25 8.43 8.92
C TYR A 89 -2.73 9.74 9.51
N ARG A 90 -2.90 10.87 8.81
CA ARG A 90 -2.64 12.20 9.39
C ARG A 90 -3.54 12.45 10.60
N LYS A 91 -4.85 12.22 10.49
CA LYS A 91 -5.79 12.37 11.61
C LYS A 91 -5.43 11.46 12.79
N ILE A 92 -5.16 10.19 12.53
CA ILE A 92 -4.73 9.24 13.57
C ILE A 92 -3.45 9.74 14.27
N ARG A 93 -2.48 10.25 13.52
CA ARG A 93 -1.24 10.78 14.10
C ARG A 93 -1.50 12.02 14.97
N GLU A 94 -2.35 12.93 14.52
CA GLU A 94 -2.76 14.13 15.27
C GLU A 94 -3.50 13.76 16.58
N GLU A 95 -4.34 12.72 16.55
CA GLU A 95 -5.09 12.25 17.74
C GLU A 95 -4.22 11.46 18.73
N THR A 96 -3.23 10.70 18.24
CA THR A 96 -2.40 9.79 19.05
C THR A 96 -1.11 10.40 19.59
N CYS A 97 -0.66 11.51 19.01
CA CYS A 97 0.48 12.29 19.48
C CYS A 97 0.03 13.71 19.82
N PRO A 98 -0.47 13.98 21.04
CA PRO A 98 -0.60 15.34 21.49
C PRO A 98 0.80 15.96 21.52
N GLY A 99 0.95 17.12 20.90
CA GLY A 99 2.23 17.84 20.82
C GLY A 99 2.85 18.13 22.17
#